data_AF-A0A4Y2K0L1-F1
#
_entry.id   AF-A0A4Y2K0L1-F1
#
_cell.length_a   1.000
_cell.length_b   1.000
_cell.length_c   1.000
_cell.angle_alpha   90.00
_cell.angle_beta   90.00
_cell.angle_gamma   90.00
#
_symmetry.space_group_name_H-M   'P 1'
#
loop_
_entity.id
_entity.type
_entity.pdbx_description
1 polymer ?
#
loop_
_entity_poly.entity_id
_entity_poly.type
_entity_poly.pdbx_seq_one_letter_code
_entity_poly.pdbx_strand_id
1 'polypeptide(L)'
;MRINLLCPGFPTNVTSLCGRLTSCPSCLENTYGCVWCGSSCSHGRCGKNIKETNILDKCEVAESSNCDKLHNCHACHTEYHCGWQTDEKCYTFVRESSNGTEKAILNDDYRVKCEVPCSSRHTCENCTQGPCMWCSSQQMCIESNAYAAVFPVAQCMEWTTQITKCRGLNCRDIQTCDQCQKNPRCGWCDDGSGTGLGVCLEGSAAGPVVLGGSAYSLNNTVCPAGQWFFTTCPACQCNGHSTCVNGTDKCLLPCQHLTEGTHCQQCMAGYHGDPVNGGNCTPCFCNNHGDLCHRETGRCYCTTKGINGPHCNRCDESNHYVGNPEEENGSCFYNLSIDFQYTFNMSKPEDRHYTNINFMNIPVKPDVDVDFTISCSDSALVNISVASSSSPEKFLDENHKCGTFKLRFSHDDHVFGADNSTFYVYVFNFNTPFVLQISFSQHRQLDLLQFFITFSSCFLSLLIMAAIMWKIKQKYDLYRRRQRLFVEMEQMASRPFAGVAVELDAQLLIISSHTGSEDRRKKCHPTPIALEPCSGGKAAVLSLIVRLPPGEEEYTPPGQSGLGIASALVSLGTLCKGNTDVIKETSKLDSWKTSSNSSTCI
;
A
#
# COMPACT_ATOMS: atom_id res chain seq x y z
N MET A 1 -3.36 25.82 -42.68
CA MET A 1 -2.54 26.81 -41.96
C MET A 1 -1.12 26.75 -42.51
N ARG A 2 -0.70 27.75 -43.28
CA ARG A 2 0.72 27.92 -43.65
C ARG A 2 1.44 28.48 -42.42
N ILE A 3 2.32 27.68 -41.82
CA ILE A 3 3.20 28.16 -40.75
C ILE A 3 4.46 28.69 -41.42
N ASN A 4 4.48 30.01 -41.61
CA ASN A 4 5.69 30.79 -41.80
C ASN A 4 6.45 30.78 -40.47
N LEU A 5 7.53 30.01 -40.38
CA LEU A 5 8.53 30.16 -39.32
C LEU A 5 9.61 31.14 -39.82
N LEU A 6 9.37 32.42 -39.56
CA LEU A 6 10.42 33.45 -39.54
C LEU A 6 11.20 33.26 -38.23
N CYS A 7 12.40 32.68 -38.31
CA CYS A 7 13.36 32.72 -37.21
C CYS A 7 13.98 34.13 -37.08
N PRO A 8 14.30 34.57 -35.85
CA PRO A 8 14.87 35.90 -35.62
C PRO A 8 16.29 35.97 -36.17
N GLY A 9 16.55 37.02 -36.95
CA GLY A 9 17.81 37.24 -37.65
C GLY A 9 18.98 37.42 -36.68
N PHE A 10 19.81 36.38 -36.56
CA PHE A 10 21.24 36.60 -36.35
C PHE A 10 21.83 37.21 -37.64
N PRO A 11 22.76 38.17 -37.57
CA PRO A 11 23.45 38.65 -38.75
C PRO A 11 24.32 37.49 -39.26
N THR A 12 23.76 36.70 -40.18
CA THR A 12 24.49 35.63 -40.84
C THR A 12 25.53 36.30 -41.72
N ASN A 13 26.81 36.00 -41.46
CA ASN A 13 27.90 36.50 -42.30
C ASN A 13 27.85 35.74 -43.63
N VAL A 14 27.03 36.24 -44.57
CA VAL A 14 26.72 35.60 -45.86
C VAL A 14 28.00 35.29 -46.65
N THR A 15 29.04 36.11 -46.49
CA THR A 15 30.38 35.89 -47.03
C THR A 15 30.98 34.56 -46.58
N SER A 16 30.83 34.21 -45.29
CA SER A 16 31.34 32.94 -44.75
C SER A 16 30.53 31.72 -45.21
N LEU A 17 29.24 31.90 -45.49
CA LEU A 17 28.35 30.84 -45.99
C LEU A 17 28.65 30.52 -47.46
N CYS A 18 28.81 31.55 -48.30
CA CYS A 18 29.25 31.35 -49.67
C CYS A 18 30.63 30.67 -49.71
N GLY A 19 31.56 31.07 -48.84
CA GLY A 19 32.90 30.47 -48.77
C GLY A 19 32.94 28.97 -48.40
N ARG A 20 31.86 28.40 -47.87
CA ARG A 20 31.76 26.95 -47.56
C ARG A 20 31.31 26.10 -48.75
N LEU A 21 30.80 26.71 -49.82
CA LEU A 21 30.32 26.00 -51.00
C LEU A 21 31.48 25.76 -51.95
N THR A 22 31.78 24.49 -52.21
CA THR A 22 32.97 24.06 -52.95
C THR A 22 32.70 23.66 -54.40
N SER A 23 31.44 23.63 -54.84
CA SER A 23 31.06 23.32 -56.22
C SER A 23 30.37 24.50 -56.91
N CYS A 24 30.63 24.67 -58.21
CA CYS A 24 30.04 25.74 -59.02
C CYS A 24 28.50 25.68 -59.06
N PRO A 25 27.85 24.51 -59.25
CA PRO A 25 26.39 24.45 -59.25
C PRO A 25 25.78 24.82 -57.90
N SER A 26 26.31 24.28 -56.80
CA SER A 26 25.79 24.57 -55.45
C SER A 26 26.05 26.02 -55.02
N CYS A 27 27.10 26.67 -55.54
CA CYS A 27 27.36 28.09 -55.35
C CYS A 27 26.36 29.00 -56.07
N LEU A 28 25.82 28.57 -57.22
CA LEU A 28 24.91 29.41 -58.03
C LEU A 28 23.43 29.14 -57.78
N GLU A 29 23.05 27.95 -57.33
CA GLU A 29 21.65 27.58 -57.06
C GLU A 29 21.14 27.95 -55.65
N ASN A 30 21.89 28.75 -54.89
CA ASN A 30 21.46 29.20 -53.57
C ASN A 30 20.79 30.60 -53.60
N THR A 31 19.99 30.88 -52.56
CA THR A 31 19.28 32.15 -52.41
C THR A 31 20.12 33.25 -51.72
N TYR A 32 21.41 32.99 -51.48
CA TYR A 32 22.29 33.88 -50.70
C TYR A 32 23.06 34.89 -51.57
N GLY A 33 22.84 34.92 -52.89
CA GLY A 33 23.50 35.85 -53.80
C GLY A 33 25.01 35.62 -53.91
N CYS A 34 25.44 34.36 -53.85
CA CYS A 34 26.84 33.99 -54.05
C CYS A 34 27.22 34.03 -55.54
N VAL A 35 28.49 34.26 -55.81
CA VAL A 35 29.10 34.30 -57.15
C VAL A 35 30.29 33.35 -57.21
N TRP A 36 30.49 32.68 -58.34
CA TRP A 36 31.59 31.73 -58.52
C TRP A 36 32.83 32.44 -59.10
N CYS A 37 33.96 32.34 -58.40
CA CYS A 37 35.21 33.03 -58.69
C CYS A 37 36.28 32.09 -59.25
N GLY A 38 35.90 31.24 -60.21
CA GLY A 38 36.78 30.27 -60.88
C GLY A 38 37.03 29.00 -60.08
N SER A 39 37.49 29.12 -58.83
CA SER A 39 37.82 27.98 -57.95
C SER A 39 37.22 28.07 -56.55
N SER A 40 36.56 29.17 -56.22
CA SER A 40 35.94 29.39 -54.90
C SER A 40 34.66 30.19 -55.02
N CYS A 41 33.75 29.99 -54.06
CA CYS A 41 32.48 30.69 -53.98
C CYS A 41 32.59 31.89 -53.03
N SER A 42 32.14 33.07 -53.47
CA SER A 42 32.20 34.32 -52.70
C SER A 42 30.85 35.04 -52.71
N HIS A 43 30.60 35.94 -51.76
CA HIS A 43 29.34 36.69 -51.72
C HIS A 43 29.44 37.99 -52.54
N GLY A 44 28.50 38.21 -53.46
CA GLY A 44 28.35 39.45 -54.21
C GLY A 44 29.32 39.67 -55.37
N ARG A 45 30.65 39.72 -55.13
CA ARG A 45 31.68 39.93 -56.17
C ARG A 45 32.99 39.21 -55.86
N CYS A 46 33.72 38.86 -56.91
CA CYS A 46 35.06 38.30 -56.81
C CYS A 46 36.13 39.38 -56.52
N GLY A 47 37.26 38.98 -55.92
CA GLY A 47 38.41 39.86 -55.70
C GLY A 47 38.97 40.47 -56.99
N LYS A 48 39.67 41.60 -56.89
CA LYS A 48 40.20 42.33 -58.07
C LYS A 48 41.02 41.38 -58.97
N ASN A 49 40.66 41.32 -60.26
CA ASN A 49 41.26 40.52 -61.34
C ASN A 49 40.78 39.05 -61.51
N ILE A 50 39.70 38.62 -60.86
CA ILE A 50 39.11 37.28 -61.08
C ILE A 50 37.79 37.43 -61.86
N LYS A 51 37.56 36.58 -62.88
CA LYS A 51 36.29 36.54 -63.63
C LYS A 51 35.19 35.93 -62.77
N GLU A 52 34.07 36.64 -62.64
CA GLU A 52 32.87 36.15 -61.95
C GLU A 52 31.93 35.42 -62.92
N THR A 53 31.43 34.25 -62.51
CA THR A 53 30.45 33.47 -63.26
C THR A 53 29.16 33.40 -62.45
N ASN A 54 28.05 33.86 -63.03
CA ASN A 54 26.71 33.88 -62.41
C ASN A 54 25.67 33.06 -63.20
N ILE A 55 26.11 32.30 -64.20
CA ILE A 55 25.25 31.53 -65.10
C ILE A 55 25.60 30.06 -64.93
N LEU A 56 24.61 29.25 -64.52
CA LEU A 56 24.75 27.82 -64.22
C LEU A 56 25.33 27.03 -65.41
N ASP A 57 24.93 27.38 -66.64
CA ASP A 57 25.40 26.74 -67.88
C ASP A 57 26.88 27.00 -68.22
N LYS A 58 27.53 27.95 -67.51
CA LYS A 58 28.97 28.24 -67.65
C LYS A 58 29.81 27.62 -66.53
N CYS A 59 29.19 26.91 -65.60
CA CYS A 59 29.94 26.01 -64.75
C CYS A 59 30.52 24.91 -65.65
N GLU A 60 31.85 24.90 -65.81
CA GLU A 60 32.50 23.71 -66.34
C GLU A 60 32.00 22.54 -65.48
N VAL A 61 31.38 21.55 -66.13
CA VAL A 61 30.91 20.34 -65.49
C VAL A 61 32.17 19.63 -64.99
N ALA A 62 32.62 20.01 -63.79
CA ALA A 62 33.50 19.17 -63.02
C ALA A 62 32.76 17.85 -62.92
N GLU A 63 33.33 16.78 -63.50
CA GLU A 63 32.75 15.45 -63.54
C GLU A 63 32.21 15.10 -62.15
N SER A 64 30.91 15.30 -61.94
CA SER A 64 30.24 14.88 -60.73
C SER A 64 30.30 13.37 -60.76
N SER A 65 31.19 12.82 -59.97
CA SER A 65 31.27 11.40 -59.66
C SER A 65 29.87 10.85 -59.38
N ASN A 66 29.50 9.77 -60.06
CA ASN A 66 28.17 9.16 -59.95
C ASN A 66 27.90 8.56 -58.54
N CYS A 67 28.81 8.72 -57.57
CA CYS A 67 28.69 8.24 -56.20
C CYS A 67 27.36 8.65 -55.55
N ASP A 68 26.93 9.90 -55.76
CA ASP A 68 25.73 10.44 -55.12
C ASP A 68 24.42 9.78 -55.61
N LYS A 69 24.49 9.00 -56.71
CA LYS A 69 23.37 8.22 -57.27
C LYS A 69 23.37 6.76 -56.78
N LEU A 70 24.40 6.34 -56.03
CA LEU A 70 24.54 4.98 -55.54
C LEU A 70 23.96 4.91 -54.13
N HIS A 71 22.78 4.29 -54.01
CA HIS A 71 21.98 4.29 -52.78
C HIS A 71 22.17 3.06 -51.88
N ASN A 72 23.08 2.14 -52.22
CA ASN A 72 23.41 1.01 -51.37
C ASN A 72 24.92 0.80 -51.27
N CYS A 73 25.36 0.22 -50.15
CA CYS A 73 26.78 0.01 -49.84
C CYS A 73 27.51 -0.74 -50.97
N HIS A 74 26.96 -1.85 -51.45
CA HIS A 74 27.60 -2.65 -52.50
C HIS A 74 27.75 -1.90 -53.82
N ALA A 75 26.72 -1.17 -54.25
CA ALA A 75 26.73 -0.33 -55.43
C ALA A 75 27.72 0.82 -55.25
N CYS A 76 27.83 1.42 -54.06
CA CYS A 76 28.85 2.43 -53.80
C CYS A 76 30.28 1.87 -53.96
N HIS A 77 30.51 0.63 -53.55
CA HIS A 77 31.80 -0.03 -53.66
C HIS A 77 32.16 -0.51 -55.07
N THR A 78 31.22 -0.51 -56.03
CA THR A 78 31.55 -0.82 -57.44
C THR A 78 32.44 0.25 -58.06
N GLU A 79 32.40 1.47 -57.55
CA GLU A 79 33.22 2.58 -58.01
C GLU A 79 34.45 2.78 -57.11
N TYR A 80 35.63 2.89 -57.70
CA TYR A 80 36.89 2.92 -56.95
C TYR A 80 37.09 4.21 -56.12
N HIS A 81 36.43 5.29 -56.53
CA HIS A 81 36.54 6.64 -55.99
C HIS A 81 35.32 7.04 -55.13
N CYS A 82 34.41 6.10 -54.91
CA CYS A 82 33.27 6.24 -54.03
C CYS A 82 33.52 5.47 -52.73
N GLY A 83 32.96 5.95 -51.62
CA GLY A 83 33.01 5.25 -50.35
C GLY A 83 31.74 5.46 -49.55
N TRP A 84 31.29 4.37 -48.93
CA TRP A 84 30.12 4.38 -48.05
C TRP A 84 30.49 4.91 -46.67
N GLN A 85 29.69 5.82 -46.13
CA GLN A 85 29.90 6.43 -44.81
C GLN A 85 28.83 5.98 -43.80
N THR A 86 29.04 6.31 -42.52
CA THR A 86 28.19 5.88 -41.39
C THR A 86 26.78 6.47 -41.40
N ASP A 87 26.51 7.46 -42.25
CA ASP A 87 25.21 8.08 -42.50
C ASP A 87 24.42 7.43 -43.64
N GLU A 88 24.81 6.21 -44.05
CA GLU A 88 24.16 5.42 -45.11
C GLU A 88 24.11 6.11 -46.47
N LYS A 89 25.14 6.91 -46.78
CA LYS A 89 25.29 7.59 -48.07
C LYS A 89 26.63 7.30 -48.71
N CYS A 90 26.61 7.31 -50.03
CA CYS A 90 27.79 7.13 -50.86
C CYS A 90 28.38 8.50 -51.19
N TYR A 91 29.64 8.70 -50.83
CA TYR A 91 30.36 9.95 -51.09
C TYR A 91 31.53 9.73 -52.03
N THR A 92 31.92 10.81 -52.68
CA THR A 92 33.11 10.84 -53.51
C THR A 92 34.32 11.21 -52.70
N PHE A 93 35.38 10.41 -52.80
CA PHE A 93 36.65 10.70 -52.14
C PHE A 93 37.62 11.33 -53.12
N VAL A 94 38.28 12.40 -52.68
CA VAL A 94 39.15 13.23 -53.49
C VAL A 94 40.44 13.51 -52.71
N ARG A 95 41.58 13.48 -53.38
CA ARG A 95 42.91 13.75 -52.83
C ARG A 95 43.45 15.04 -53.44
N GLU A 96 44.14 15.85 -52.65
CA GLU A 96 44.83 17.04 -53.17
C GLU A 96 46.17 16.64 -53.81
N SER A 97 46.33 17.01 -55.08
CA SER A 97 47.55 16.93 -55.86
C SER A 97 48.07 18.35 -56.15
N SER A 98 49.36 18.48 -56.46
CA SER A 98 50.03 19.78 -56.67
C SER A 98 49.45 20.62 -57.81
N ASN A 99 48.59 20.04 -58.66
CA ASN A 99 47.91 20.71 -59.78
C ASN A 99 46.37 20.64 -59.72
N GLY A 100 45.78 20.26 -58.58
CA GLY A 100 44.31 20.21 -58.40
C GLY A 100 43.84 19.07 -57.49
N THR A 101 42.52 18.90 -57.38
CA THR A 101 41.88 17.80 -56.62
C THR A 101 41.60 16.61 -57.54
N GLU A 102 42.17 15.43 -57.26
CA GLU A 102 42.00 14.20 -58.05
C GLU A 102 41.16 13.16 -57.30
N LYS A 103 40.42 12.30 -58.01
CA LYS A 103 39.61 11.22 -57.39
C LYS A 103 40.53 10.27 -56.60
N ALA A 104 40.28 10.11 -55.31
CA ALA A 104 41.11 9.29 -54.44
C ALA A 104 40.74 7.80 -54.57
N ILE A 105 41.76 6.93 -54.67
CA ILE A 105 41.57 5.48 -54.59
C ILE A 105 41.60 5.09 -53.11
N LEU A 106 40.44 4.72 -52.57
CA LEU A 106 40.34 4.16 -51.22
C LEU A 106 40.89 2.73 -51.22
N ASN A 107 41.94 2.48 -50.44
CA ASN A 107 42.42 1.12 -50.18
C ASN A 107 41.32 0.28 -49.51
N ASP A 108 41.21 -1.00 -49.85
CA ASP A 108 40.13 -1.89 -49.40
C ASP A 108 40.05 -2.00 -47.86
N ASP A 109 41.18 -1.82 -47.17
CA ASP A 109 41.24 -1.84 -45.70
C ASP A 109 40.51 -0.67 -45.01
N TYR A 110 40.31 0.45 -45.72
CA TYR A 110 39.60 1.64 -45.20
C TYR A 110 38.15 1.73 -45.68
N ARG A 111 37.69 0.75 -46.46
CA ARG A 111 36.31 0.68 -46.93
C ARG A 111 35.44 0.06 -45.85
N VAL A 112 34.24 0.63 -45.66
CA VAL A 112 33.25 0.05 -44.77
C VAL A 112 32.89 -1.34 -45.28
N LYS A 113 32.95 -2.35 -44.41
CA LYS A 113 32.50 -3.70 -44.76
C LYS A 113 30.98 -3.70 -44.87
N CYS A 114 30.45 -3.90 -46.07
CA CYS A 114 29.01 -4.05 -46.27
C CYS A 114 28.51 -5.36 -45.65
N GLU A 115 27.26 -5.35 -45.19
CA GLU A 115 26.54 -6.58 -44.85
C GLU A 115 26.35 -7.45 -46.09
N VAL A 116 26.06 -8.75 -45.92
CA VAL A 116 25.82 -9.65 -47.06
C VAL A 116 24.49 -9.30 -47.76
N PRO A 117 24.46 -9.11 -49.10
CA PRO A 117 23.30 -8.61 -49.82
C PRO A 117 22.15 -9.62 -49.79
N CYS A 118 20.90 -9.13 -49.75
CA CYS A 118 19.72 -10.00 -49.63
C CYS A 118 19.62 -11.05 -50.76
N SER A 119 20.03 -10.70 -51.98
CA SER A 119 20.03 -11.61 -53.14
C SER A 119 20.90 -12.86 -52.98
N SER A 120 21.91 -12.82 -52.10
CA SER A 120 22.77 -13.97 -51.81
C SER A 120 22.20 -14.91 -50.74
N ARG A 121 21.06 -14.55 -50.13
CA ARG A 121 20.37 -15.35 -49.11
C ARG A 121 19.29 -16.20 -49.80
N HIS A 122 19.57 -17.48 -49.98
CA HIS A 122 18.69 -18.38 -50.74
C HIS A 122 17.63 -19.13 -49.90
N THR A 123 17.59 -18.89 -48.58
CA THR A 123 16.61 -19.53 -47.68
C THR A 123 15.84 -18.47 -46.91
N CYS A 124 14.57 -18.75 -46.59
CA CYS A 124 13.75 -17.83 -45.83
C CYS A 124 14.36 -17.50 -44.46
N GLU A 125 14.88 -18.51 -43.77
CA GLU A 125 15.47 -18.33 -42.44
C GLU A 125 16.67 -17.38 -42.48
N ASN A 126 17.58 -17.53 -43.46
CA ASN A 126 18.72 -16.62 -43.61
C ASN A 126 18.27 -15.25 -44.12
N CYS A 127 17.26 -15.20 -44.99
CA CYS A 127 16.71 -13.94 -45.51
C CYS A 127 16.12 -13.08 -44.39
N THR A 128 15.30 -13.67 -43.53
CA THR A 128 14.59 -12.97 -42.45
C THR A 128 15.45 -12.61 -41.24
N GLN A 129 16.72 -13.02 -41.21
CA GLN A 129 17.71 -12.61 -40.20
C GLN A 129 18.25 -11.18 -40.41
N GLY A 130 17.97 -10.53 -41.55
CA GLY A 130 18.40 -9.16 -41.86
C GLY A 130 17.25 -8.28 -42.36
N PRO A 131 17.54 -7.06 -42.84
CA PRO A 131 16.55 -6.11 -43.37
C PRO A 131 16.04 -6.49 -44.78
N CYS A 132 15.77 -7.77 -44.99
CA CYS A 132 15.36 -8.36 -46.27
C CYS A 132 13.93 -8.90 -46.19
N MET A 133 13.27 -8.98 -47.35
CA MET A 133 11.97 -9.59 -47.53
C MET A 133 12.13 -10.91 -48.27
N TRP A 134 11.57 -11.99 -47.71
CA TRP A 134 11.49 -13.28 -48.37
C TRP A 134 10.19 -13.41 -49.13
N CYS A 135 10.26 -13.65 -50.43
CA CYS A 135 9.10 -13.99 -51.25
C CYS A 135 8.92 -15.51 -51.33
N SER A 136 7.91 -16.05 -50.63
CA SER A 136 7.68 -17.49 -50.57
C SER A 136 7.30 -18.08 -51.94
N SER A 137 6.48 -17.36 -52.72
CA SER A 137 6.02 -17.83 -54.02
C SER A 137 7.11 -17.89 -55.09
N GLN A 138 8.17 -17.06 -54.97
CA GLN A 138 9.28 -17.00 -55.92
C GLN A 138 10.57 -17.65 -55.37
N GLN A 139 10.58 -18.06 -54.10
CA GLN A 139 11.77 -18.58 -53.40
C GLN A 139 12.99 -17.63 -53.51
N MET A 140 12.73 -16.32 -53.37
CA MET A 140 13.75 -15.28 -53.53
C MET A 140 13.75 -14.33 -52.33
N CYS A 141 14.96 -13.97 -51.90
CA CYS A 141 15.20 -12.93 -50.91
C CYS A 141 15.56 -11.62 -51.61
N ILE A 142 14.87 -10.54 -51.25
CA ILE A 142 15.06 -9.23 -51.87
C ILE A 142 15.12 -8.13 -50.81
N GLU A 143 15.74 -7.01 -51.16
CA GLU A 143 15.72 -5.81 -50.31
C GLU A 143 14.34 -5.14 -50.36
N SER A 144 13.92 -4.53 -49.25
CA SER A 144 12.59 -3.93 -49.14
C SER A 144 12.37 -2.77 -50.12
N ASN A 145 13.41 -1.99 -50.39
CA ASN A 145 13.42 -0.90 -51.37
C ASN A 145 13.38 -1.40 -52.84
N ALA A 146 13.76 -2.65 -53.10
CA ALA A 146 13.78 -3.24 -54.43
C ALA A 146 12.46 -3.93 -54.79
N TYR A 147 11.56 -4.16 -53.83
CA TYR A 147 10.30 -4.89 -54.05
C TYR A 147 9.48 -4.35 -55.22
N ALA A 148 9.24 -3.04 -55.27
CA ALA A 148 8.41 -2.41 -56.30
C ALA A 148 9.05 -2.48 -57.70
N ALA A 149 10.38 -2.49 -57.78
CA ALA A 149 11.11 -2.58 -59.04
C ALA A 149 11.23 -4.03 -59.54
N VAL A 150 11.38 -4.98 -58.63
CA VAL A 150 11.53 -6.41 -58.94
C VAL A 150 10.19 -7.07 -59.25
N PHE A 151 9.10 -6.65 -58.60
CA PHE A 151 7.76 -7.21 -58.79
C PHE A 151 6.73 -6.17 -59.24
N PRO A 152 6.77 -5.70 -60.50
CA PRO A 152 5.84 -4.67 -61.00
C PRO A 152 4.36 -5.10 -61.02
N VAL A 153 4.06 -6.40 -60.91
CA VAL A 153 2.73 -6.97 -61.20
C VAL A 153 2.24 -7.99 -60.16
N ALA A 154 2.53 -7.81 -58.87
CA ALA A 154 2.11 -8.73 -57.79
C ALA A 154 2.58 -10.20 -58.00
N GLN A 155 3.74 -10.39 -58.65
CA GLN A 155 4.35 -11.70 -58.88
C GLN A 155 4.80 -12.38 -57.57
N CYS A 156 4.95 -11.61 -56.50
CA CYS A 156 5.13 -12.10 -55.15
C CYS A 156 3.79 -12.06 -54.40
N MET A 157 3.10 -13.20 -54.32
CA MET A 157 1.77 -13.31 -53.71
C MET A 157 1.81 -13.20 -52.19
N GLU A 158 2.92 -13.59 -51.58
CA GLU A 158 3.16 -13.52 -50.14
C GLU A 158 4.64 -13.27 -49.87
N TRP A 159 4.90 -12.32 -49.00
CA TRP A 159 6.24 -12.01 -48.52
C TRP A 159 6.26 -12.00 -46.99
N THR A 160 7.41 -12.35 -46.42
CA THR A 160 7.64 -12.29 -44.98
C THR A 160 8.99 -11.67 -44.66
N THR A 161 9.02 -10.91 -43.57
CA THR A 161 10.24 -10.45 -42.89
C THR A 161 10.44 -11.17 -41.55
N GLN A 162 9.52 -12.06 -41.17
CA GLN A 162 9.52 -12.78 -39.90
C GLN A 162 9.85 -14.26 -40.10
N ILE A 163 10.80 -14.76 -39.30
CA ILE A 163 11.24 -16.16 -39.34
C ILE A 163 10.11 -17.16 -39.03
N THR A 164 9.13 -16.77 -38.20
CA THR A 164 7.99 -17.63 -37.83
C THR A 164 7.06 -17.92 -39.01
N LYS A 165 7.07 -17.08 -40.03
CA LYS A 165 6.31 -17.26 -41.27
C LYS A 165 7.15 -17.86 -42.41
N CYS A 166 8.37 -18.34 -42.11
CA CYS A 166 9.22 -19.01 -43.09
C CYS A 166 8.83 -20.45 -43.38
N ARG A 167 8.09 -21.09 -42.47
CA ARG A 167 7.31 -22.27 -42.83
C ARG A 167 6.23 -21.78 -43.79
N GLY A 168 6.48 -21.93 -45.09
CA GLY A 168 5.51 -21.59 -46.12
C GLY A 168 4.18 -22.30 -45.85
N LEU A 169 3.08 -21.69 -46.29
CA LEU A 169 1.75 -22.25 -46.13
C LEU A 169 1.69 -23.68 -46.72
N ASN A 170 1.53 -24.68 -45.87
CA ASN A 170 1.18 -26.03 -46.28
C ASN A 170 -0.31 -26.24 -46.05
N CYS A 171 -1.08 -26.43 -47.12
CA CYS A 171 -2.53 -26.60 -47.01
C CYS A 171 -2.90 -27.73 -46.04
N ARG A 172 -2.09 -28.80 -45.94
CA ARG A 172 -2.37 -29.96 -45.08
C ARG A 172 -2.36 -29.65 -43.58
N ASP A 173 -1.72 -28.57 -43.16
CA ASP A 173 -1.68 -28.18 -41.75
C ASP A 173 -3.00 -27.52 -41.31
N ILE A 174 -3.85 -27.15 -42.28
CA ILE A 174 -5.15 -26.50 -42.03
C ILE A 174 -6.23 -27.56 -41.84
N GLN A 175 -6.83 -27.57 -40.65
CA GLN A 175 -7.80 -28.59 -40.26
C GLN A 175 -9.25 -28.20 -40.46
N THR A 176 -9.57 -26.98 -40.92
CA THR A 176 -10.96 -26.55 -41.16
C THR A 176 -11.15 -26.09 -42.59
N CYS A 177 -12.31 -26.39 -43.16
CA CYS A 177 -12.66 -25.95 -44.51
C CYS A 177 -12.63 -24.42 -44.66
N ASP A 178 -13.18 -23.69 -43.68
CA ASP A 178 -13.22 -22.23 -43.70
C ASP A 178 -11.83 -21.59 -43.71
N GLN A 179 -10.88 -22.13 -42.94
CA GLN A 179 -9.49 -21.65 -42.98
C GLN A 179 -8.79 -22.08 -44.26
N CYS A 180 -9.11 -23.26 -44.80
CA CYS A 180 -8.54 -23.74 -46.05
C CYS A 180 -8.86 -22.78 -47.21
N GLN A 181 -10.12 -22.34 -47.30
CA GLN A 181 -10.59 -21.48 -48.40
C GLN A 181 -10.10 -20.03 -48.32
N LYS A 182 -9.67 -19.56 -47.14
CA LYS A 182 -8.99 -18.26 -47.03
C LYS A 182 -7.68 -18.22 -47.81
N ASN A 183 -7.12 -19.38 -48.15
CA ASN A 183 -5.88 -19.50 -48.89
C ASN A 183 -6.17 -19.81 -50.36
N PRO A 184 -5.79 -18.93 -51.30
CA PRO A 184 -6.16 -19.06 -52.73
C PRO A 184 -5.47 -20.23 -53.45
N ARG A 185 -4.51 -20.90 -52.79
CA ARG A 185 -3.80 -22.09 -53.30
C ARG A 185 -4.31 -23.40 -52.71
N CYS A 186 -5.29 -23.34 -51.81
CA CYS A 186 -5.81 -24.50 -51.11
C CYS A 186 -7.28 -24.74 -51.45
N GLY A 187 -7.69 -26.00 -51.39
CA GLY A 187 -9.09 -26.42 -51.45
C GLY A 187 -9.35 -27.57 -50.48
N TRP A 188 -10.59 -27.66 -50.01
CA TRP A 188 -10.99 -28.69 -49.06
C TRP A 188 -11.45 -29.95 -49.80
N CYS A 189 -10.92 -31.10 -49.40
CA CYS A 189 -11.39 -32.40 -49.87
C CYS A 189 -12.21 -33.06 -48.76
N ASP A 190 -13.52 -33.18 -48.97
CA ASP A 190 -14.43 -33.87 -48.06
C ASP A 190 -14.27 -35.39 -48.16
N ASP A 191 -14.33 -36.10 -47.03
CA ASP A 191 -14.16 -37.56 -47.02
C ASP A 191 -15.43 -38.33 -47.45
N GLY A 192 -16.56 -37.63 -47.64
CA GLY A 192 -17.84 -38.21 -48.02
C GLY A 192 -18.60 -38.90 -46.89
N SER A 193 -18.12 -38.82 -45.64
CA SER A 193 -18.79 -39.40 -44.47
C SER A 193 -20.07 -38.65 -44.07
N GLY A 194 -20.25 -37.41 -44.57
CA GLY A 194 -21.36 -36.55 -44.17
C GLY A 194 -21.25 -36.05 -42.72
N THR A 195 -20.04 -36.06 -42.16
CA THR A 195 -19.73 -35.54 -40.81
C THR A 195 -18.92 -34.24 -40.85
N GLY A 196 -18.51 -33.80 -42.04
CA GLY A 196 -17.65 -32.63 -42.26
C GLY A 196 -16.16 -32.90 -42.11
N LEU A 197 -15.75 -34.17 -42.05
CA LEU A 197 -14.33 -34.55 -42.09
C LEU A 197 -13.73 -34.33 -43.47
N GLY A 198 -12.47 -33.93 -43.49
CA GLY A 198 -11.76 -33.74 -44.75
C GLY A 198 -10.31 -33.35 -44.58
N VAL A 199 -9.66 -33.06 -45.71
CA VAL A 199 -8.26 -32.67 -45.77
C VAL A 199 -8.12 -31.45 -46.66
N CYS A 200 -7.43 -30.43 -46.17
CA CYS A 200 -7.06 -29.28 -46.98
C CYS A 200 -5.85 -29.64 -47.86
N LEU A 201 -5.99 -29.48 -49.18
CA LEU A 201 -4.98 -29.85 -50.16
C LEU A 201 -4.67 -28.66 -51.06
N GLU A 202 -3.46 -28.65 -51.63
CA GLU A 202 -3.13 -27.68 -52.67
C GLU A 202 -4.00 -27.92 -53.91
N GLY A 203 -4.50 -26.85 -54.52
CA GLY A 203 -5.40 -26.98 -55.65
C GLY A 203 -5.93 -25.67 -56.18
N SER A 204 -6.78 -25.80 -57.19
CA SER A 204 -7.53 -24.69 -57.79
C SER A 204 -8.99 -25.10 -57.99
N ALA A 205 -9.79 -24.24 -58.61
CA ALA A 205 -11.16 -24.58 -59.01
C ALA A 205 -11.23 -25.82 -59.93
N ALA A 206 -10.14 -26.15 -60.63
CA ALA A 206 -10.06 -27.33 -61.49
C ALA A 206 -9.85 -28.65 -60.72
N GLY A 207 -9.40 -28.60 -59.46
CA GLY A 207 -9.12 -29.79 -58.65
C GLY A 207 -7.82 -29.67 -57.83
N PRO A 208 -7.51 -30.73 -57.05
CA PRO A 208 -6.27 -30.81 -56.30
C PRO A 208 -5.06 -30.94 -57.23
N VAL A 209 -3.95 -30.32 -56.84
CA VAL A 209 -2.67 -30.41 -57.54
C VAL A 209 -1.65 -31.19 -56.70
N VAL A 210 -0.76 -31.89 -57.38
CA VAL A 210 0.40 -32.55 -56.77
C VAL A 210 1.67 -32.05 -57.44
N LEU A 211 2.73 -31.93 -56.64
CA LEU A 211 4.03 -31.49 -57.09
C LEU A 211 4.80 -32.68 -57.69
N GLY A 212 4.85 -32.76 -59.01
CA GLY A 212 5.61 -33.77 -59.75
C GLY A 212 6.92 -33.16 -60.25
N GLY A 213 7.97 -33.14 -59.43
CA GLY A 213 9.22 -32.45 -59.76
C GLY A 213 9.06 -30.93 -59.70
N SER A 214 9.40 -30.21 -60.78
CA SER A 214 9.32 -28.73 -60.82
C SER A 214 7.98 -28.18 -61.34
N ALA A 215 6.97 -29.03 -61.56
CA ALA A 215 5.69 -28.63 -62.15
C ALA A 215 4.49 -29.15 -61.35
N TYR A 216 3.45 -28.33 -61.27
CA TYR A 216 2.15 -28.68 -60.71
C TYR A 216 1.33 -29.45 -61.74
N SER A 217 0.85 -30.65 -61.38
CA SER A 217 -0.08 -31.42 -62.20
C SER A 217 -1.39 -31.66 -61.46
N LEU A 218 -2.52 -31.56 -62.18
CA LEU A 218 -3.84 -31.87 -61.66
C LEU A 218 -3.95 -33.37 -61.41
N ASN A 219 -4.43 -33.76 -60.23
CA ASN A 219 -4.61 -35.17 -59.89
C ASN A 219 -5.95 -35.43 -59.18
N ASN A 220 -6.98 -35.64 -59.98
CA ASN A 220 -8.34 -35.90 -59.52
C ASN A 220 -8.53 -37.27 -58.85
N THR A 221 -7.49 -38.12 -58.79
CA THR A 221 -7.52 -39.36 -57.99
C THR A 221 -7.32 -39.10 -56.50
N VAL A 222 -6.73 -37.95 -56.14
CA VAL A 222 -6.50 -37.56 -54.74
C VAL A 222 -7.81 -37.11 -54.08
N CYS A 223 -8.65 -36.38 -54.82
CA CYS A 223 -9.97 -35.97 -54.38
C CYS A 223 -10.95 -36.04 -55.56
N PRO A 224 -12.04 -36.83 -55.46
CA PRO A 224 -13.09 -36.84 -56.47
C PRO A 224 -13.71 -35.46 -56.67
N ALA A 225 -14.10 -35.13 -57.91
CA ALA A 225 -14.65 -33.81 -58.23
C ALA A 225 -15.91 -33.44 -57.44
N GLY A 226 -16.72 -34.43 -57.01
CA GLY A 226 -17.91 -34.20 -56.18
C GLY A 226 -17.64 -33.94 -54.70
N GLN A 227 -16.39 -34.12 -54.26
CA GLN A 227 -15.93 -33.91 -52.88
C GLN A 227 -14.89 -32.78 -52.78
N TRP A 228 -14.60 -32.11 -53.90
CA TRP A 228 -13.63 -31.03 -53.97
C TRP A 228 -14.30 -29.66 -53.81
N PHE A 229 -13.90 -28.93 -52.77
CA PHE A 229 -14.52 -27.70 -52.30
C PHE A 229 -13.50 -26.56 -52.30
N PHE A 230 -13.40 -25.84 -53.44
CA PHE A 230 -12.43 -24.75 -53.62
C PHE A 230 -12.97 -23.38 -53.18
N THR A 231 -14.23 -23.06 -53.49
CA THR A 231 -14.83 -21.73 -53.22
C THR A 231 -15.97 -21.75 -52.20
N THR A 232 -16.46 -22.93 -51.82
CA THR A 232 -17.59 -23.12 -50.89
C THR A 232 -17.33 -24.36 -50.06
N CYS A 233 -17.72 -24.38 -48.78
CA CYS A 233 -17.53 -25.54 -47.93
C CYS A 233 -18.65 -26.58 -48.07
N PRO A 234 -18.39 -27.86 -47.71
CA PRO A 234 -19.44 -28.86 -47.57
C PRO A 234 -20.53 -28.36 -46.63
N ALA A 235 -21.79 -28.67 -46.96
CA ALA A 235 -22.92 -28.25 -46.14
C ALA A 235 -22.77 -28.75 -44.69
N CYS A 236 -22.31 -29.98 -44.50
CA CYS A 236 -22.11 -30.53 -43.17
C CYS A 236 -20.72 -30.24 -42.61
N GLN A 237 -20.65 -29.66 -41.41
CA GLN A 237 -19.41 -29.34 -40.69
C GLN A 237 -19.58 -29.70 -39.20
N CYS A 238 -19.53 -30.99 -38.86
CA CYS A 238 -19.66 -31.49 -37.49
C CYS A 238 -18.35 -32.03 -36.92
N ASN A 239 -17.22 -31.68 -37.53
CA ASN A 239 -15.87 -32.08 -37.13
C ASN A 239 -15.70 -33.60 -36.96
N GLY A 240 -16.49 -34.44 -37.63
CA GLY A 240 -16.41 -35.89 -37.45
C GLY A 240 -17.10 -36.45 -36.23
N HIS A 241 -17.81 -35.63 -35.47
CA HIS A 241 -18.42 -36.00 -34.19
C HIS A 241 -19.94 -36.12 -34.22
N SER A 242 -20.55 -35.82 -35.37
CA SER A 242 -21.97 -36.06 -35.65
C SER A 242 -22.22 -36.03 -37.16
N THR A 243 -23.42 -36.39 -37.58
CA THR A 243 -23.89 -36.19 -38.96
C THR A 243 -24.90 -35.06 -39.01
N CYS A 244 -25.07 -34.44 -40.18
CA CYS A 244 -26.04 -33.36 -40.34
C CYS A 244 -27.44 -33.84 -40.72
N VAL A 245 -28.45 -33.07 -40.33
CA VAL A 245 -29.84 -33.32 -40.74
C VAL A 245 -29.96 -33.13 -42.25
N ASN A 246 -30.27 -34.20 -43.00
CA ASN A 246 -30.56 -34.23 -44.46
C ASN A 246 -30.12 -33.00 -45.27
N GLY A 247 -28.81 -32.86 -45.49
CA GLY A 247 -28.22 -31.83 -46.36
C GLY A 247 -28.17 -30.40 -45.79
N THR A 248 -28.47 -30.22 -44.51
CA THR A 248 -28.30 -28.95 -43.79
C THR A 248 -26.91 -28.84 -43.15
N ASP A 249 -26.61 -27.66 -42.61
CA ASP A 249 -25.41 -27.34 -41.84
C ASP A 249 -25.53 -27.65 -40.34
N LYS A 250 -26.67 -28.21 -39.92
CA LYS A 250 -26.96 -28.47 -38.50
C LYS A 250 -26.60 -29.90 -38.13
N CYS A 251 -25.68 -30.02 -37.18
CA CYS A 251 -25.30 -31.28 -36.57
C CYS A 251 -26.42 -31.86 -35.72
N LEU A 252 -26.55 -33.19 -35.75
CA LEU A 252 -27.43 -33.91 -34.84
C LEU A 252 -26.85 -33.84 -33.42
N LEU A 253 -27.70 -33.50 -32.45
CA LEU A 253 -27.37 -33.47 -31.03
C LEU A 253 -28.03 -34.64 -30.30
N PRO A 254 -27.40 -35.20 -29.25
CA PRO A 254 -26.09 -34.82 -28.70
C PRO A 254 -24.92 -35.25 -29.61
N CYS A 255 -23.83 -34.47 -29.58
CA CYS A 255 -22.59 -34.81 -30.27
C CYS A 255 -21.94 -36.08 -29.67
N GLN A 256 -21.17 -36.79 -30.49
CA GLN A 256 -20.45 -38.01 -30.09
C GLN A 256 -19.01 -37.67 -29.67
N HIS A 257 -18.24 -38.70 -29.28
CA HIS A 257 -16.81 -38.59 -28.90
C HIS A 257 -16.49 -37.49 -27.87
N LEU A 258 -17.38 -37.31 -26.89
CA LEU A 258 -17.17 -36.39 -25.77
C LEU A 258 -17.06 -34.90 -26.16
N THR A 259 -17.72 -34.53 -27.25
CA THR A 259 -17.78 -33.15 -27.75
C THR A 259 -19.13 -32.50 -27.51
N GLU A 260 -19.17 -31.16 -27.60
CA GLU A 260 -20.36 -30.33 -27.53
C GLU A 260 -20.24 -29.11 -28.44
N GLY A 261 -21.31 -28.32 -28.49
CA GLY A 261 -21.45 -27.17 -29.38
C GLY A 261 -22.30 -27.47 -30.59
N THR A 262 -22.60 -26.44 -31.38
CA THR A 262 -23.48 -26.55 -32.56
C THR A 262 -22.86 -27.34 -33.70
N HIS A 263 -21.53 -27.42 -33.74
CA HIS A 263 -20.72 -28.14 -34.73
C HIS A 263 -19.84 -29.21 -34.11
N CYS A 264 -20.12 -29.59 -32.85
CA CYS A 264 -19.31 -30.55 -32.09
C CYS A 264 -17.83 -30.16 -32.04
N GLN A 265 -17.57 -28.84 -31.98
CA GLN A 265 -16.25 -28.24 -32.15
C GLN A 265 -15.53 -27.98 -30.82
N GLN A 266 -16.12 -28.38 -29.69
CA GLN A 266 -15.54 -28.19 -28.36
C GLN A 266 -15.65 -29.48 -27.57
N CYS A 267 -14.69 -29.74 -26.68
CA CYS A 267 -14.85 -30.80 -25.70
C CYS A 267 -15.92 -30.45 -24.66
N MET A 268 -16.67 -31.46 -24.21
CA MET A 268 -17.63 -31.31 -23.11
C MET A 268 -16.93 -30.82 -21.82
N ALA A 269 -17.70 -30.20 -20.92
CA ALA A 269 -17.18 -29.83 -19.60
C ALA A 269 -16.59 -31.07 -18.87
N GLY A 270 -15.38 -30.94 -18.33
CA GLY A 270 -14.64 -32.07 -17.73
C GLY A 270 -13.75 -32.83 -18.72
N TYR A 271 -13.67 -32.39 -19.98
CA TYR A 271 -12.80 -32.94 -21.01
C TYR A 271 -11.99 -31.82 -21.68
N HIS A 272 -10.84 -32.18 -22.24
CA HIS A 272 -9.98 -31.26 -22.97
C HIS A 272 -9.34 -31.90 -24.21
N GLY A 273 -8.90 -31.05 -25.14
CA GLY A 273 -8.30 -31.45 -26.41
C GLY A 273 -8.71 -30.49 -27.52
N ASP A 274 -8.35 -30.86 -28.74
CA ASP A 274 -8.80 -30.19 -29.96
C ASP A 274 -9.64 -31.20 -30.75
N PRO A 275 -10.99 -31.08 -30.77
CA PRO A 275 -11.88 -31.98 -31.49
C PRO A 275 -12.03 -31.61 -32.97
N VAL A 276 -11.32 -30.59 -33.46
CA VAL A 276 -11.48 -30.16 -34.85
C VAL A 276 -11.10 -31.29 -35.81
N ASN A 277 -11.94 -31.49 -36.84
CA ASN A 277 -11.71 -32.45 -37.92
C ASN A 277 -11.34 -33.88 -37.47
N GLY A 278 -12.09 -34.42 -36.52
CA GLY A 278 -11.93 -35.79 -36.03
C GLY A 278 -10.87 -35.91 -34.93
N GLY A 279 -10.47 -34.79 -34.35
CA GLY A 279 -9.65 -34.75 -33.14
C GLY A 279 -10.34 -35.43 -31.95
N ASN A 280 -9.66 -35.50 -30.81
CA ASN A 280 -10.16 -36.27 -29.67
C ASN A 280 -10.18 -35.45 -28.39
N CYS A 281 -11.15 -35.77 -27.53
CA CYS A 281 -11.30 -35.17 -26.20
C CYS A 281 -10.94 -36.19 -25.13
N THR A 282 -10.02 -35.82 -24.25
CA THR A 282 -9.58 -36.64 -23.12
C THR A 282 -10.14 -36.09 -21.81
N PRO A 283 -10.48 -36.95 -20.84
CA PRO A 283 -10.97 -36.49 -19.54
C PRO A 283 -9.90 -35.66 -18.81
N CYS A 284 -10.35 -34.66 -18.06
CA CYS A 284 -9.47 -33.89 -17.18
C CYS A 284 -8.93 -34.78 -16.06
N PHE A 285 -7.61 -34.76 -15.84
CA PHE A 285 -6.97 -35.45 -14.71
C PHE A 285 -6.45 -34.41 -13.70
N CYS A 286 -7.21 -34.20 -12.63
CA CYS A 286 -6.94 -33.14 -11.64
C CYS A 286 -6.71 -33.68 -10.22
N ASN A 287 -6.27 -34.93 -10.07
CA ASN A 287 -5.93 -35.59 -8.80
C ASN A 287 -7.03 -35.49 -7.72
N ASN A 288 -8.31 -35.56 -8.10
CA ASN A 288 -9.47 -35.40 -7.20
C ASN A 288 -9.57 -34.01 -6.52
N HIS A 289 -8.75 -33.04 -6.94
CA HIS A 289 -8.78 -31.65 -6.48
C HIS A 289 -9.50 -30.72 -7.47
N GLY A 290 -10.32 -31.29 -8.36
CA GLY A 290 -11.18 -30.58 -9.29
C GLY A 290 -11.73 -31.51 -10.37
N ASP A 291 -12.88 -31.14 -10.95
CA ASP A 291 -13.53 -31.91 -12.02
C ASP A 291 -13.44 -31.21 -13.38
N LEU A 292 -13.13 -29.91 -13.36
CA LEU A 292 -13.10 -29.06 -14.55
C LEU A 292 -11.66 -28.66 -14.89
N CYS A 293 -11.39 -28.61 -16.19
CA CYS A 293 -10.15 -28.08 -16.72
C CYS A 293 -10.39 -27.21 -17.94
N HIS A 294 -9.35 -26.48 -18.35
CA HIS A 294 -9.36 -25.67 -19.54
C HIS A 294 -9.49 -26.55 -20.79
N ARG A 295 -10.46 -26.26 -21.65
CA ARG A 295 -10.89 -27.13 -22.76
C ARG A 295 -9.80 -27.45 -23.78
N GLU A 296 -8.88 -26.52 -24.05
CA GLU A 296 -7.80 -26.78 -25.01
C GLU A 296 -6.53 -27.34 -24.35
N THR A 297 -6.11 -26.76 -23.22
CA THR A 297 -4.80 -27.04 -22.61
C THR A 297 -4.83 -28.15 -21.57
N GLY A 298 -6.01 -28.54 -21.07
CA GLY A 298 -6.15 -29.51 -19.99
C GLY A 298 -5.76 -29.00 -18.61
N ARG A 299 -5.44 -27.71 -18.47
CA ARG A 299 -5.08 -27.14 -17.16
C ARG A 299 -6.26 -27.13 -16.21
N CYS A 300 -6.12 -27.79 -15.07
CA CYS A 300 -7.17 -27.95 -14.08
C CYS A 300 -7.53 -26.65 -13.34
N TYR A 301 -8.82 -26.51 -13.01
CA TYR A 301 -9.32 -25.51 -12.10
C TYR A 301 -9.46 -26.13 -10.70
N CYS A 302 -8.45 -25.92 -9.85
CA CYS A 302 -8.41 -26.54 -8.54
C CYS A 302 -9.51 -26.01 -7.62
N THR A 303 -10.19 -26.89 -6.90
CA THR A 303 -11.30 -26.56 -6.00
C THR A 303 -10.86 -26.23 -4.58
N THR A 304 -9.66 -26.65 -4.19
CA THR A 304 -9.10 -26.40 -2.86
C THR A 304 -8.09 -25.25 -2.89
N LYS A 305 -8.32 -24.21 -2.09
CA LYS A 305 -7.40 -23.07 -1.97
C LYS A 305 -6.06 -23.55 -1.38
N GLY A 306 -4.97 -23.19 -2.06
CA GLY A 306 -3.61 -23.60 -1.67
C GLY A 306 -3.07 -24.80 -2.47
N ILE A 307 -3.88 -25.40 -3.33
CA ILE A 307 -3.43 -26.38 -4.34
C ILE A 307 -3.26 -25.64 -5.67
N ASN A 308 -2.13 -25.88 -6.35
CA ASN A 308 -1.87 -25.32 -7.67
C ASN A 308 -1.15 -26.33 -8.57
N GLY A 309 -0.75 -25.89 -9.78
CA GLY A 309 -0.15 -26.75 -10.81
C GLY A 309 -1.11 -27.04 -11.96
N PRO A 310 -0.62 -27.64 -13.07
CA PRO A 310 -1.45 -27.96 -14.23
C PRO A 310 -2.50 -29.03 -13.93
N HIS A 311 -2.20 -29.95 -13.00
CA HIS A 311 -3.06 -31.06 -12.59
C HIS A 311 -3.45 -31.00 -11.12
N CYS A 312 -3.36 -29.82 -10.48
CA CYS A 312 -3.62 -29.65 -9.03
C CYS A 312 -2.78 -30.60 -8.16
N ASN A 313 -1.50 -30.71 -8.47
CA ASN A 313 -0.59 -31.73 -7.95
C ASN A 313 0.49 -31.19 -7.02
N ARG A 314 0.43 -29.91 -6.63
CA ARG A 314 1.42 -29.30 -5.72
C ARG A 314 0.78 -28.25 -4.82
N CYS A 315 1.37 -28.05 -3.65
CA CYS A 315 0.95 -26.99 -2.74
C CYS A 315 1.52 -25.63 -3.14
N ASP A 316 0.78 -24.58 -2.78
CA ASP A 316 1.21 -23.20 -2.91
C ASP A 316 2.15 -22.80 -1.76
N GLU A 317 3.37 -23.34 -1.80
CA GLU A 317 4.41 -23.10 -0.80
C GLU A 317 4.72 -21.60 -0.63
N SER A 318 4.57 -20.82 -1.71
CA SER A 318 4.79 -19.36 -1.68
C SER A 318 3.82 -18.64 -0.74
N ASN A 319 2.64 -19.20 -0.52
CA ASN A 319 1.62 -18.71 0.39
C ASN A 319 1.49 -19.59 1.65
N HIS A 320 2.58 -20.24 2.07
CA HIS A 320 2.68 -21.03 3.31
C HIS A 320 1.72 -22.24 3.41
N TYR A 321 1.32 -22.81 2.28
CA TYR A 321 0.63 -24.10 2.25
C TYR A 321 1.62 -25.26 2.26
N VAL A 322 1.35 -26.25 3.09
CA VAL A 322 2.17 -27.46 3.24
C VAL A 322 1.31 -28.72 3.11
N GLY A 323 1.90 -29.82 2.66
CA GLY A 323 1.21 -31.10 2.44
C GLY A 323 1.57 -31.73 1.11
N ASN A 324 0.82 -32.76 0.72
CA ASN A 324 1.01 -33.45 -0.55
C ASN A 324 -0.36 -33.80 -1.17
N PRO A 325 -0.78 -33.13 -2.24
CA PRO A 325 -2.07 -33.39 -2.89
C PRO A 325 -2.05 -34.60 -3.84
N GLU A 326 -0.89 -35.19 -4.14
CA GLU A 326 -0.77 -36.39 -5.00
C GLU A 326 -1.02 -37.70 -4.24
N GLU A 327 -0.95 -37.67 -2.91
CA GLU A 327 -1.27 -38.80 -2.06
C GLU A 327 -2.78 -39.09 -2.03
N GLU A 328 -3.15 -40.35 -1.77
CA GLU A 328 -4.55 -40.74 -1.62
C GLU A 328 -5.17 -40.01 -0.41
N ASN A 329 -6.20 -39.20 -0.65
CA ASN A 329 -6.78 -38.24 0.32
C ASN A 329 -5.82 -37.14 0.83
N GLY A 330 -4.67 -36.98 0.18
CA GLY A 330 -3.72 -35.92 0.47
C GLY A 330 -4.25 -34.54 0.08
N SER A 331 -3.88 -33.51 0.85
CA SER A 331 -4.26 -32.13 0.56
C SER A 331 -3.21 -31.15 1.05
N CYS A 332 -3.45 -29.86 0.83
CA CYS A 332 -2.57 -28.77 1.27
C CYS A 332 -3.25 -27.98 2.39
N PHE A 333 -2.49 -27.73 3.46
CA PHE A 333 -2.95 -27.07 4.67
C PHE A 333 -2.20 -25.77 4.89
N TYR A 334 -2.92 -24.72 5.27
CA TYR A 334 -2.32 -23.49 5.74
C TYR A 334 -1.98 -23.60 7.23
N ASN A 335 -0.72 -23.37 7.60
CA ASN A 335 -0.29 -23.43 8.99
C ASN A 335 -0.67 -22.14 9.76
N LEU A 336 -1.65 -22.24 10.65
CA LEU A 336 -2.10 -21.15 11.50
C LEU A 336 -1.20 -21.02 12.72
N SER A 337 -0.64 -19.83 12.95
CA SER A 337 0.05 -19.52 14.21
C SER A 337 -0.93 -19.24 15.35
N ILE A 338 -0.57 -19.64 16.57
CA ILE A 338 -1.37 -19.41 17.78
C ILE A 338 -1.36 -17.92 18.15
N ASP A 339 -2.44 -17.45 18.75
CA ASP A 339 -2.66 -16.08 19.20
C ASP A 339 -2.74 -15.04 18.04
N PHE A 340 -2.89 -15.52 16.79
CA PHE A 340 -3.15 -14.71 15.61
C PHE A 340 -4.53 -15.01 15.01
N GLN A 341 -5.17 -13.96 14.48
CA GLN A 341 -6.41 -14.07 13.72
C GLN A 341 -6.13 -13.85 12.24
N TYR A 342 -6.52 -14.82 11.41
CA TYR A 342 -6.34 -14.78 9.97
C TYR A 342 -7.67 -14.49 9.28
N THR A 343 -7.63 -13.72 8.20
CA THR A 343 -8.78 -13.47 7.32
C THR A 343 -8.41 -13.91 5.92
N PHE A 344 -9.20 -14.82 5.35
CA PHE A 344 -9.07 -15.29 3.99
C PHE A 344 -10.22 -14.71 3.17
N ASN A 345 -9.88 -14.07 2.04
CA ASN A 345 -10.83 -13.45 1.14
C ASN A 345 -10.71 -14.08 -0.26
N MET A 346 -11.75 -14.82 -0.66
CA MET A 346 -11.89 -15.48 -1.96
C MET A 346 -12.98 -14.79 -2.78
N SER A 347 -12.86 -13.47 -2.95
CA SER A 347 -13.82 -12.66 -3.72
C SER A 347 -13.34 -12.31 -5.12
N LYS A 348 -12.12 -12.68 -5.50
CA LYS A 348 -11.57 -12.33 -6.80
C LYS A 348 -12.15 -13.21 -7.91
N PRO A 349 -12.21 -12.74 -9.17
CA PRO A 349 -12.72 -13.55 -10.28
C PRO A 349 -11.88 -14.81 -10.54
N GLU A 350 -10.58 -14.77 -10.23
CA GLU A 350 -9.67 -15.92 -10.32
C GLU A 350 -9.99 -17.03 -9.29
N ASP A 351 -10.62 -16.69 -8.17
CA ASP A 351 -10.96 -17.60 -7.08
C ASP A 351 -12.26 -18.37 -7.32
N ARG A 352 -12.93 -18.15 -8.46
CA ARG A 352 -14.30 -18.64 -8.75
C ARG A 352 -14.51 -20.13 -8.54
N HIS A 353 -13.47 -20.94 -8.75
CA HIS A 353 -13.55 -22.40 -8.70
C HIS A 353 -13.30 -22.98 -7.31
N TYR A 354 -12.89 -22.17 -6.33
CA TYR A 354 -12.63 -22.66 -4.98
C TYR A 354 -13.93 -22.93 -4.22
N THR A 355 -13.98 -24.12 -3.62
CA THR A 355 -15.08 -24.60 -2.77
C THR A 355 -14.61 -25.17 -1.44
N ASN A 356 -13.28 -25.35 -1.29
CA ASN A 356 -12.64 -25.94 -0.11
C ASN A 356 -11.39 -25.15 0.30
N ILE A 357 -11.08 -25.14 1.60
CA ILE A 357 -9.84 -24.62 2.16
C ILE A 357 -9.52 -25.34 3.48
N ASN A 358 -8.27 -25.73 3.65
CA ASN A 358 -7.82 -26.53 4.79
C ASN A 358 -6.77 -25.80 5.63
N PHE A 359 -6.83 -25.99 6.94
CA PHE A 359 -5.92 -25.38 7.91
C PHE A 359 -5.36 -26.42 8.84
N MET A 360 -4.18 -26.13 9.37
CA MET A 360 -3.58 -26.89 10.47
C MET A 360 -3.06 -25.95 11.56
N ASN A 361 -3.08 -26.41 12.80
CA ASN A 361 -2.45 -25.72 13.92
C ASN A 361 -1.80 -26.73 14.86
N ILE A 362 -0.61 -26.38 15.38
CA ILE A 362 0.13 -27.20 16.35
C ILE A 362 0.28 -26.37 17.63
N PRO A 363 -0.54 -26.63 18.67
CA PRO A 363 -0.44 -25.95 19.95
C PRO A 363 0.90 -26.15 20.64
N VAL A 364 1.55 -25.06 21.08
CA VAL A 364 2.92 -25.08 21.64
C VAL A 364 2.94 -25.10 23.17
N LYS A 365 1.90 -24.57 23.84
CA LYS A 365 1.85 -24.48 25.31
C LYS A 365 1.18 -25.77 25.87
N PRO A 366 1.87 -26.60 26.67
CA PRO A 366 1.36 -27.88 27.16
C PRO A 366 0.20 -27.73 28.17
N ASP A 367 0.31 -26.80 29.12
CA ASP A 367 -0.63 -26.67 30.25
C ASP A 367 -1.66 -25.54 30.05
N VAL A 368 -2.08 -25.30 28.79
CA VAL A 368 -3.01 -24.22 28.46
C VAL A 368 -4.01 -24.71 27.42
N ASP A 369 -5.29 -24.59 27.75
CA ASP A 369 -6.40 -24.89 26.85
C ASP A 369 -6.31 -24.10 25.54
N VAL A 370 -6.84 -24.69 24.48
CA VAL A 370 -6.85 -24.10 23.15
C VAL A 370 -8.26 -23.62 22.81
N ASP A 371 -8.40 -22.32 22.60
CA ASP A 371 -9.64 -21.72 22.12
C ASP A 371 -9.58 -21.57 20.60
N PHE A 372 -10.48 -22.27 19.91
CA PHE A 372 -10.70 -22.19 18.48
C PHE A 372 -11.90 -21.29 18.17
N THR A 373 -11.75 -20.41 17.18
CA THR A 373 -12.84 -19.58 16.67
C THR A 373 -12.80 -19.54 15.14
N ILE A 374 -13.97 -19.71 14.52
CA ILE A 374 -14.16 -19.55 13.08
C ILE A 374 -15.43 -18.75 12.80
N SER A 375 -15.38 -17.92 11.75
CA SER A 375 -16.50 -17.15 11.26
C SER A 375 -16.51 -17.14 9.74
N CYS A 376 -17.58 -17.67 9.14
CA CYS A 376 -17.80 -17.66 7.68
C CYS A 376 -18.83 -16.60 7.28
N SER A 377 -18.65 -15.98 6.10
CA SER A 377 -19.59 -14.99 5.56
C SER A 377 -20.85 -15.60 4.98
N ASP A 378 -20.75 -16.83 4.46
CA ASP A 378 -21.80 -17.53 3.73
C ASP A 378 -21.90 -19.00 4.17
N SER A 379 -22.88 -19.74 3.67
CA SER A 379 -23.07 -21.14 4.04
C SER A 379 -21.87 -22.00 3.62
N ALA A 380 -21.21 -22.62 4.61
CA ALA A 380 -20.16 -23.62 4.43
C ALA A 380 -20.30 -24.71 5.50
N LEU A 381 -19.55 -25.80 5.35
CA LEU A 381 -19.44 -26.84 6.36
C LEU A 381 -18.00 -26.89 6.91
N VAL A 382 -17.86 -27.25 8.18
CA VAL A 382 -16.58 -27.35 8.88
C VAL A 382 -16.45 -28.74 9.51
N ASN A 383 -15.34 -29.41 9.23
CA ASN A 383 -14.89 -30.59 9.98
C ASN A 383 -13.64 -30.23 10.77
N ILE A 384 -13.56 -30.71 12.00
CA ILE A 384 -12.41 -30.49 12.88
C ILE A 384 -11.94 -31.85 13.37
N SER A 385 -10.65 -32.13 13.19
CA SER A 385 -10.03 -33.36 13.64
C SER A 385 -8.73 -33.07 14.38
N VAL A 386 -8.26 -34.06 15.12
CA VAL A 386 -6.96 -34.02 15.79
C VAL A 386 -6.19 -35.30 15.46
N ALA A 387 -4.92 -35.15 15.12
CA ALA A 387 -3.98 -36.26 15.00
C ALA A 387 -2.77 -36.01 15.89
N SER A 388 -2.12 -37.07 16.33
CA SER A 388 -0.87 -37.00 17.11
C SER A 388 0.15 -37.97 16.51
N SER A 389 1.41 -37.85 16.89
CA SER A 389 2.43 -38.83 16.51
C SER A 389 2.07 -40.27 16.95
N SER A 390 1.28 -40.40 18.02
CA SER A 390 0.88 -41.68 18.62
C SER A 390 -0.54 -42.15 18.25
N SER A 391 -1.40 -41.30 17.69
CA SER A 391 -2.78 -41.65 17.35
C SER A 391 -3.18 -41.16 15.96
N PRO A 392 -3.88 -42.00 15.17
CA PRO A 392 -4.40 -41.59 13.86
C PRO A 392 -5.40 -40.44 14.00
N GLU A 393 -5.68 -39.75 12.90
CA GLU A 393 -6.62 -38.65 12.83
C GLU A 393 -8.00 -39.08 13.35
N LYS A 394 -8.52 -38.33 14.34
CA LYS A 394 -9.84 -38.53 14.93
C LYS A 394 -10.65 -37.26 14.75
N PHE A 395 -11.85 -37.38 14.17
CA PHE A 395 -12.79 -36.28 14.05
C PHE A 395 -13.40 -35.93 15.41
N LEU A 396 -13.40 -34.64 15.73
CA LEU A 396 -13.95 -34.04 16.95
C LEU A 396 -15.33 -33.43 16.67
N ASP A 397 -15.50 -32.80 15.51
CA ASP A 397 -16.77 -32.26 15.03
C ASP A 397 -16.86 -32.43 13.51
N GLU A 398 -18.02 -32.85 13.01
CA GLU A 398 -18.25 -33.19 11.61
C GLU A 398 -19.51 -32.51 11.07
N ASN A 399 -19.42 -31.98 9.86
CA ASN A 399 -20.48 -31.31 9.11
C ASN A 399 -21.12 -30.15 9.89
N HIS A 400 -20.33 -29.44 10.70
CA HIS A 400 -20.79 -28.28 11.43
C HIS A 400 -21.09 -27.14 10.44
N LYS A 401 -22.28 -26.55 10.50
CA LYS A 401 -22.62 -25.41 9.64
C LYS A 401 -21.77 -24.20 10.03
N CYS A 402 -20.98 -23.67 9.10
CA CYS A 402 -20.12 -22.54 9.37
C CYS A 402 -20.93 -21.25 9.54
N GLY A 403 -21.13 -20.86 10.79
CA GLY A 403 -21.49 -19.49 11.19
C GLY A 403 -20.33 -18.85 11.94
N THR A 404 -20.62 -18.10 12.99
CA THR A 404 -19.62 -17.72 14.01
C THR A 404 -19.75 -18.64 15.20
N PHE A 405 -18.77 -19.50 15.44
CA PHE A 405 -18.77 -20.40 16.60
C PHE A 405 -17.38 -20.53 17.22
N LYS A 406 -17.36 -20.98 18.47
CA LYS A 406 -16.16 -21.15 19.27
C LYS A 406 -16.16 -22.53 19.91
N LEU A 407 -15.01 -23.19 19.89
CA LEU A 407 -14.78 -24.46 20.58
C LEU A 407 -13.58 -24.29 21.49
N ARG A 408 -13.62 -24.99 22.63
CA ARG A 408 -12.51 -25.01 23.58
C ARG A 408 -12.05 -26.45 23.76
N PHE A 409 -10.76 -26.67 23.55
CA PHE A 409 -10.11 -27.97 23.71
C PHE A 409 -9.27 -27.94 24.99
N SER A 410 -9.61 -28.82 25.95
CA SER A 410 -8.91 -28.91 27.23
C SER A 410 -7.52 -29.53 27.04
N HIS A 411 -6.53 -29.01 27.77
CA HIS A 411 -5.20 -29.61 27.83
C HIS A 411 -5.18 -30.97 28.58
N ASP A 412 -6.18 -31.25 29.41
CA ASP A 412 -6.31 -32.55 30.10
C ASP A 412 -6.68 -33.68 29.12
N ASP A 413 -7.46 -33.36 28.08
CA ASP A 413 -7.97 -34.33 27.10
C ASP A 413 -6.98 -34.51 25.93
N HIS A 414 -6.09 -33.55 25.72
CA HIS A 414 -5.19 -33.50 24.57
C HIS A 414 -3.77 -33.08 25.00
N VAL A 415 -2.79 -33.96 24.75
CA VAL A 415 -1.39 -33.69 25.11
C VAL A 415 -0.78 -32.69 24.11
N PHE A 416 -0.64 -31.43 24.52
CA PHE A 416 0.00 -30.38 23.72
C PHE A 416 1.52 -30.33 23.96
N GLY A 417 2.30 -29.87 22.96
CA GLY A 417 3.74 -29.59 23.09
C GLY A 417 4.72 -30.78 23.05
N ALA A 418 4.34 -32.00 23.45
CA ALA A 418 5.26 -33.15 23.51
C ALA A 418 5.13 -34.13 22.32
N ASP A 419 3.92 -34.53 21.96
CA ASP A 419 3.65 -35.51 20.89
C ASP A 419 3.18 -34.87 19.56
N ASN A 420 3.28 -33.54 19.46
CA ASN A 420 2.85 -32.71 18.32
C ASN A 420 1.38 -32.94 17.92
N SER A 421 0.46 -32.92 18.88
CA SER A 421 -0.97 -32.89 18.59
C SER A 421 -1.28 -31.77 17.58
N THR A 422 -1.74 -32.16 16.40
CA THR A 422 -2.02 -31.28 15.28
C THR A 422 -3.52 -31.26 15.05
N PHE A 423 -4.10 -30.07 15.10
CA PHE A 423 -5.50 -29.86 14.75
C PHE A 423 -5.62 -29.58 13.27
N TYR A 424 -6.52 -30.28 12.60
CA TYR A 424 -6.88 -30.00 11.21
C TYR A 424 -8.30 -29.44 11.17
N VAL A 425 -8.48 -28.43 10.32
CA VAL A 425 -9.77 -27.78 10.09
C VAL A 425 -10.02 -27.77 8.60
N TYR A 426 -11.10 -28.42 8.19
CA TYR A 426 -11.53 -28.51 6.80
C TYR A 426 -12.77 -27.66 6.63
N VAL A 427 -12.70 -26.64 5.78
CA VAL A 427 -13.86 -25.80 5.42
C VAL A 427 -14.22 -26.10 3.97
N PHE A 428 -15.43 -26.59 3.73
CA PHE A 428 -15.83 -27.11 2.42
C PHE A 428 -17.29 -26.76 2.08
N ASN A 429 -17.65 -26.98 0.82
CA ASN A 429 -19.00 -26.74 0.28
C ASN A 429 -19.44 -25.27 0.40
N PHE A 430 -18.51 -24.33 0.19
CA PHE A 430 -18.82 -22.92 0.00
C PHE A 430 -18.75 -22.54 -1.49
N ASN A 431 -19.39 -21.43 -1.84
CA ASN A 431 -19.29 -20.82 -3.17
C ASN A 431 -18.65 -19.43 -3.04
N THR A 432 -17.86 -19.04 -4.02
CA THR A 432 -17.27 -17.70 -4.07
C THR A 432 -18.25 -16.67 -4.66
N PRO A 433 -18.24 -15.40 -4.20
CA PRO A 433 -17.29 -14.78 -3.26
C PRO A 433 -17.48 -15.25 -1.80
N PHE A 434 -16.37 -15.54 -1.11
CA PHE A 434 -16.40 -16.07 0.26
C PHE A 434 -15.34 -15.43 1.14
N VAL A 435 -15.70 -15.08 2.38
CA VAL A 435 -14.78 -14.51 3.38
C VAL A 435 -14.86 -15.31 4.67
N LEU A 436 -13.70 -15.64 5.20
CA LEU A 436 -13.52 -16.52 6.35
C LEU A 436 -12.53 -15.89 7.33
N GLN A 437 -12.88 -15.89 8.61
CA GLN A 437 -11.97 -15.54 9.70
C GLN A 437 -11.76 -16.74 10.62
N ILE A 438 -10.51 -17.02 10.98
CA ILE A 438 -10.14 -18.18 11.78
C ILE A 438 -9.00 -17.82 12.74
N SER A 439 -9.04 -18.35 13.97
CA SER A 439 -7.99 -18.15 14.97
C SER A 439 -7.92 -19.31 15.96
N PHE A 440 -6.70 -19.64 16.35
CA PHE A 440 -6.39 -20.47 17.53
C PHE A 440 -5.73 -19.59 18.57
N SER A 441 -6.11 -19.71 19.84
CA SER A 441 -5.49 -18.94 20.91
C SER A 441 -5.23 -19.79 22.15
N GLN A 442 -4.10 -19.53 22.83
CA GLN A 442 -3.72 -20.18 24.08
C GLN A 442 -3.41 -19.11 25.13
N HIS A 443 -4.45 -18.60 25.77
CA HIS A 443 -4.33 -17.62 26.85
C HIS A 443 -4.64 -18.29 28.19
N ARG A 444 -3.76 -18.13 29.18
CA ARG A 444 -4.15 -18.39 30.56
C ARG A 444 -5.20 -17.36 30.93
N GLN A 445 -6.38 -17.82 31.35
CA GLN A 445 -7.42 -16.91 31.82
C GLN A 445 -6.83 -16.05 32.94
N LEU A 446 -6.79 -14.74 32.72
CA LEU A 446 -6.47 -13.80 33.78
C LEU A 446 -7.63 -13.82 34.76
N ASP A 447 -7.38 -14.33 35.97
CA ASP A 447 -8.35 -14.23 37.05
C ASP A 447 -8.49 -12.76 37.47
N LEU A 448 -9.44 -12.07 36.83
CA LEU A 448 -9.78 -10.68 37.12
C LEU A 448 -10.09 -10.48 38.61
N LEU A 449 -10.67 -11.48 39.27
CA LEU A 449 -10.95 -11.42 40.71
C LEU A 449 -9.64 -11.35 41.50
N GLN A 450 -8.67 -12.22 41.19
CA GLN A 450 -7.36 -12.21 41.83
C GLN A 450 -6.60 -10.89 41.58
N PHE A 451 -6.67 -10.34 40.36
CA PHE A 451 -6.08 -9.03 40.04
C PHE A 451 -6.71 -7.90 40.89
N PHE A 452 -8.03 -7.83 40.97
CA PHE A 452 -8.71 -6.81 41.77
C PHE A 452 -8.46 -6.97 43.28
N ILE A 453 -8.39 -8.20 43.80
CA ILE A 453 -8.09 -8.47 45.22
C ILE A 453 -6.67 -8.00 45.58
N THR A 454 -5.68 -8.36 44.76
CA THR A 454 -4.28 -7.98 45.00
C THR A 454 -4.08 -6.46 44.85
N PHE A 455 -4.65 -5.84 43.83
CA PHE A 455 -4.59 -4.38 43.67
C PHE A 455 -5.27 -3.64 44.82
N SER A 456 -6.48 -4.06 45.20
CA SER A 456 -7.25 -3.40 46.28
C SER A 456 -6.60 -3.55 47.64
N SER A 457 -6.02 -4.71 47.96
CA SER A 457 -5.32 -4.94 49.24
C SER A 457 -4.06 -4.08 49.37
N CYS A 458 -3.30 -3.92 48.29
CA CYS A 458 -2.12 -3.04 48.27
C CYS A 458 -2.52 -1.57 48.42
N PHE A 459 -3.56 -1.12 47.69
CA PHE A 459 -4.07 0.25 47.80
C PHE A 459 -4.58 0.59 49.19
N LEU A 460 -5.37 -0.28 49.81
CA LEU A 460 -5.85 -0.10 51.19
C LEU A 460 -4.69 -0.06 52.20
N SER A 461 -3.67 -0.89 52.01
CA SER A 461 -2.48 -0.89 52.87
C SER A 461 -1.73 0.45 52.82
N LEU A 462 -1.57 1.03 51.63
CA LEU A 462 -0.96 2.34 51.46
C LEU A 462 -1.79 3.47 52.08
N LEU A 463 -3.13 3.42 51.96
CA LEU A 463 -4.02 4.38 52.60
C LEU A 463 -3.95 4.31 54.13
N ILE A 464 -3.86 3.12 54.70
CA ILE A 464 -3.69 2.93 56.15
C ILE A 464 -2.36 3.55 56.61
N MET A 465 -1.27 3.29 55.89
CA MET A 465 0.04 3.89 56.21
C MET A 465 0.01 5.42 56.13
N ALA A 466 -0.65 5.99 55.11
CA ALA A 466 -0.83 7.43 54.98
C ALA A 466 -1.68 8.01 56.13
N ALA A 467 -2.75 7.33 56.53
CA ALA A 467 -3.60 7.74 57.65
C ALA A 467 -2.85 7.70 59.00
N ILE A 468 -2.03 6.67 59.22
CA ILE A 468 -1.17 6.55 60.42
C ILE A 468 -0.15 7.69 60.44
N MET A 469 0.56 7.93 59.34
CA MET A 469 1.51 9.04 59.19
C MET A 469 0.82 10.39 59.45
N TRP A 470 -0.39 10.58 58.90
CA TRP A 470 -1.17 11.79 59.13
C TRP A 470 -1.57 11.95 60.60
N LYS A 471 -1.98 10.88 61.28
CA LYS A 471 -2.31 10.90 62.73
C LYS A 471 -1.09 11.18 63.59
N ILE A 472 0.07 10.60 63.26
CA ILE A 472 1.35 10.87 63.94
C ILE A 472 1.72 12.34 63.76
N LYS A 473 1.65 12.87 62.53
CA LYS A 473 1.88 14.30 62.25
C LYS A 473 0.92 15.17 63.05
N GLN A 474 -0.37 14.85 63.08
CA GLN A 474 -1.38 15.60 63.83
C GLN A 474 -1.06 15.63 65.35
N LYS A 475 -0.66 14.49 65.93
CA LYS A 475 -0.22 14.39 67.33
C LYS A 475 1.05 15.20 67.60
N TYR A 476 2.04 15.13 66.69
CA TYR A 476 3.30 15.86 66.81
C TYR A 476 3.08 17.38 66.75
N ASP A 477 2.24 17.85 65.82
CA ASP A 477 1.89 19.26 65.69
C ASP A 477 1.19 19.80 66.95
N LEU A 478 0.28 19.02 67.56
CA LEU A 478 -0.35 19.34 68.84
C LEU A 478 0.64 19.41 70.01
N TYR A 479 1.56 18.44 70.10
CA TYR A 479 2.61 18.42 71.13
C TYR A 479 3.52 19.66 71.03
N ARG A 480 3.96 19.99 69.81
CA ARG A 480 4.81 21.16 69.54
C ARG A 480 4.13 22.48 69.91
N ARG A 481 2.82 22.61 69.67
CA ARG A 481 2.05 23.81 70.07
C ARG A 481 1.98 23.98 71.59
N ARG A 482 1.79 22.88 72.34
CA ARG A 482 1.76 22.92 73.82
C ARG A 482 3.11 23.34 74.41
N GLN A 483 4.22 22.85 73.84
CA GLN A 483 5.56 23.23 74.28
C GLN A 483 5.83 24.74 74.09
N ARG A 484 5.42 25.32 72.96
CA ARG A 484 5.57 26.78 72.74
C ARG A 484 4.81 27.61 73.77
N LEU A 485 3.57 27.23 74.07
CA LEU A 485 2.75 27.93 75.07
C LEU A 485 3.40 27.89 76.46
N PHE A 486 4.02 26.76 76.84
CA PHE A 486 4.68 26.63 78.14
C PHE A 486 5.88 27.58 78.27
N VAL A 487 6.71 27.66 77.22
CA VAL A 487 7.87 28.58 77.19
C VAL A 487 7.42 30.04 77.19
N GLU A 488 6.37 30.39 76.44
CA GLU A 488 5.82 31.75 76.43
C GLU A 488 5.29 32.16 77.81
N MET A 489 4.58 31.26 78.51
CA MET A 489 4.08 31.53 79.87
C MET A 489 5.22 31.77 80.87
N GLU A 490 6.30 30.99 80.80
CA GLU A 490 7.47 31.14 81.67
C GLU A 490 8.23 32.46 81.41
N GLN A 491 8.32 32.87 80.14
CA GLN A 491 8.90 34.16 79.77
C GLN A 491 8.02 35.34 80.21
N MET A 492 6.69 35.19 80.23
CA MET A 492 5.79 36.21 80.77
C MET A 492 5.91 36.32 82.31
N ALA A 493 6.15 35.20 83.00
CA ALA A 493 6.28 35.18 84.46
C ALA A 493 7.61 35.76 84.99
N SER A 494 8.66 35.80 84.17
CA SER A 494 10.02 36.24 84.56
C SER A 494 10.31 37.73 84.31
N ARG A 495 9.31 38.53 83.91
CA ARG A 495 9.50 39.97 83.72
C ARG A 495 9.59 40.71 85.07
N PRO A 496 10.55 41.62 85.28
CA PRO A 496 10.76 42.29 86.56
C PRO A 496 9.60 43.25 86.89
N PHE A 497 9.07 43.13 88.12
CA PHE A 497 8.04 44.02 88.66
C PHE A 497 8.70 45.22 89.36
N ALA A 498 8.36 46.45 88.97
CA ALA A 498 8.78 47.69 89.65
C ALA A 498 7.55 48.37 90.28
N GLY A 499 7.65 48.79 91.55
CA GLY A 499 6.59 49.52 92.25
C GLY A 499 6.71 51.03 92.03
N VAL A 500 5.63 51.69 91.65
CA VAL A 500 5.56 53.15 91.48
C VAL A 500 4.47 53.70 92.41
N ALA A 501 4.78 54.76 93.16
CA ALA A 501 3.80 55.45 93.99
C ALA A 501 2.89 56.31 93.10
N VAL A 502 1.57 56.15 93.25
CA VAL A 502 0.57 56.90 92.48
C VAL A 502 -0.07 57.94 93.39
N GLU A 503 0.05 59.21 93.02
CA GLU A 503 -0.58 60.33 93.74
C GLU A 503 -1.97 60.62 93.16
N LEU A 504 -2.95 60.81 94.04
CA LEU A 504 -4.33 61.15 93.67
C LEU A 504 -4.49 62.67 93.70
N ASP A 505 -4.51 63.29 92.52
CA ASP A 505 -4.59 64.75 92.35
C ASP A 505 -5.88 65.31 92.97
N ALA A 506 -5.74 66.14 94.01
CA ALA A 506 -6.83 66.73 94.79
C ALA A 506 -7.41 68.01 94.14
N GLN A 507 -6.76 68.60 93.14
CA GLN A 507 -7.22 69.83 92.50
C GLN A 507 -8.50 69.65 91.65
N LEU A 508 -8.84 68.43 91.23
CA LEU A 508 -10.12 68.13 90.55
C LEU A 508 -11.36 68.18 91.46
N LEU A 509 -11.19 68.33 92.79
CA LEU A 509 -12.29 68.48 93.74
C LEU A 509 -12.91 69.90 93.79
N ILE A 510 -12.32 70.89 93.11
CA ILE A 510 -12.79 72.29 93.13
C ILE A 510 -13.75 72.59 91.96
N ILE A 511 -13.79 71.77 90.90
CA ILE A 511 -14.65 72.04 89.74
C ILE A 511 -16.12 71.62 89.99
N SER A 512 -16.38 70.80 91.00
CA SER A 512 -17.74 70.35 91.37
C SER A 512 -18.48 71.29 92.34
N SER A 513 -17.87 72.39 92.79
CA SER A 513 -18.45 73.30 93.81
C SER A 513 -19.21 74.51 93.25
N HIS A 514 -19.69 74.45 92.01
CA HIS A 514 -20.60 75.45 91.44
C HIS A 514 -22.04 74.94 91.25
N THR A 515 -22.57 74.17 92.20
CA THR A 515 -24.01 74.14 92.50
C THR A 515 -24.20 73.89 93.99
N GLY A 516 -24.88 74.80 94.68
CA GLY A 516 -24.93 74.83 96.14
C GLY A 516 -25.68 73.66 96.76
N SER A 517 -25.00 72.92 97.64
CA SER A 517 -25.59 72.26 98.82
C SER A 517 -24.45 71.82 99.74
N GLU A 518 -24.37 72.36 100.95
CA GLU A 518 -23.45 71.93 101.99
C GLU A 518 -23.81 70.50 102.45
N ASP A 519 -23.00 69.49 102.10
CA ASP A 519 -22.90 68.29 102.93
C ASP A 519 -21.58 67.52 102.69
N ARG A 520 -20.83 67.34 103.80
CA ARG A 520 -19.74 66.38 104.08
C ARG A 520 -18.75 66.03 102.95
N ARG A 521 -17.49 66.49 103.12
CA ARG A 521 -16.26 66.03 102.44
C ARG A 521 -16.12 64.49 102.45
N LYS A 522 -16.72 63.80 101.48
CA LYS A 522 -16.43 62.40 101.14
C LYS A 522 -15.18 62.35 100.27
N LYS A 523 -14.17 61.58 100.69
CA LYS A 523 -13.00 61.24 99.84
C LYS A 523 -13.51 60.54 98.57
N CYS A 524 -13.23 61.12 97.40
CA CYS A 524 -13.64 60.56 96.11
C CYS A 524 -12.57 59.55 95.65
N HIS A 525 -12.97 58.32 95.32
CA HIS A 525 -12.08 57.28 94.80
C HIS A 525 -12.14 57.26 93.26
N PRO A 526 -11.02 56.96 92.56
CA PRO A 526 -11.04 56.88 91.10
C PRO A 526 -11.96 55.74 90.65
N THR A 527 -12.81 56.02 89.66
CA THR A 527 -13.74 55.01 89.11
C THR A 527 -13.01 54.14 88.09
N PRO A 528 -13.08 52.80 88.19
CA PRO A 528 -12.47 51.93 87.20
C PRO A 528 -13.20 51.98 85.87
N ILE A 529 -12.45 51.75 84.80
CA ILE A 529 -13.00 51.63 83.45
C ILE A 529 -13.42 50.19 83.20
N ALA A 530 -12.69 49.24 83.78
CA ALA A 530 -13.05 47.83 83.78
C ALA A 530 -12.67 47.19 85.12
N LEU A 531 -13.46 46.21 85.54
CA LEU A 531 -13.20 45.37 86.70
C LEU A 531 -13.50 43.93 86.32
N GLU A 532 -12.46 43.10 86.26
CA GLU A 532 -12.57 41.69 85.88
C GLU A 532 -12.36 40.80 87.11
N PRO A 533 -13.40 40.12 87.61
CA PRO A 533 -13.27 39.22 88.76
C PRO A 533 -12.36 38.03 88.42
N CYS A 534 -11.44 37.69 89.32
CA CYS A 534 -10.68 36.45 89.21
C CYS A 534 -11.60 35.24 89.44
N SER A 535 -11.20 34.05 88.94
CA SER A 535 -12.01 32.81 89.03
C SER A 535 -12.46 32.44 90.45
N GLY A 536 -11.78 32.94 91.50
CA GLY A 536 -12.14 32.74 92.90
C GLY A 536 -13.10 33.78 93.51
N GLY A 537 -13.55 34.80 92.76
CA GLY A 537 -14.54 35.81 93.18
C GLY A 537 -14.13 36.74 94.34
N LYS A 538 -13.00 36.48 94.99
CA LYS A 538 -12.47 37.24 96.15
C LYS A 538 -11.56 38.39 95.77
N ALA A 539 -11.13 38.45 94.52
CA ALA A 539 -10.29 39.50 93.97
C ALA A 539 -10.74 39.80 92.54
N ALA A 540 -10.44 41.01 92.08
CA ALA A 540 -10.64 41.43 90.71
C ALA A 540 -9.44 42.22 90.22
N VAL A 541 -9.18 42.17 88.92
CA VAL A 541 -8.23 43.08 88.27
C VAL A 541 -9.00 44.34 87.87
N LEU A 542 -8.60 45.45 88.46
CA LEU A 542 -9.12 46.79 88.23
C LEU A 542 -8.28 47.47 87.15
N SER A 543 -8.88 47.93 86.06
CA SER A 543 -8.21 48.74 85.05
C SER A 543 -8.58 50.22 85.21
N LEU A 544 -7.56 51.05 85.34
CA LEU A 544 -7.64 52.50 85.54
C LEU A 544 -6.89 53.21 84.41
N ILE A 545 -7.38 54.36 84.00
CA ILE A 545 -6.55 55.31 83.24
C ILE A 545 -5.74 56.12 84.25
N VAL A 546 -4.43 56.15 84.06
CA VAL A 546 -3.49 56.91 84.87
C VAL A 546 -2.80 57.95 83.99
N ARG A 547 -2.58 59.15 84.52
CA ARG A 547 -1.73 60.14 83.87
C ARG A 547 -0.27 59.77 84.16
N LEU A 548 0.56 59.70 83.13
CA LEU A 548 1.99 59.46 83.27
C LEU A 548 2.69 60.77 83.70
N PRO A 549 3.74 60.70 84.53
CA PRO A 549 4.44 61.89 85.00
C PRO A 549 5.04 62.66 83.82
N PRO A 550 4.77 63.97 83.67
CA PRO A 550 5.25 64.78 82.54
C PRO A 550 6.75 65.10 82.61
N GLY A 551 7.47 64.67 83.65
CA GLY A 551 8.86 65.04 83.90
C GLY A 551 8.95 66.37 84.65
N GLU A 552 9.87 67.25 84.25
CA GLU A 552 10.01 68.62 84.80
C GLU A 552 9.05 69.63 84.15
N GLU A 553 8.30 69.24 83.12
CA GLU A 553 7.34 70.10 82.42
C GLU A 553 5.92 69.96 82.98
N GLU A 554 5.11 71.02 82.90
CA GLU A 554 3.75 71.06 83.49
C GLU A 554 2.72 70.23 82.68
N TYR A 555 3.02 69.94 81.40
CA TYR A 555 2.18 69.16 80.49
C TYR A 555 3.01 68.17 79.67
N THR A 556 2.37 67.10 79.18
CA THR A 556 3.08 66.08 78.41
C THR A 556 3.50 66.61 77.03
N PRO A 557 4.76 66.43 76.62
CA PRO A 557 5.26 66.97 75.36
C PRO A 557 4.46 66.48 74.14
N PRO A 558 4.25 67.33 73.12
CA PRO A 558 3.52 66.95 71.92
C PRO A 558 4.21 65.79 71.19
N GLY A 559 3.45 64.72 70.91
CA GLY A 559 3.95 63.50 70.26
C GLY A 559 4.11 62.28 71.19
N GLN A 560 3.90 62.44 72.51
CA GLN A 560 3.87 61.33 73.47
C GLN A 560 2.49 61.22 74.15
N SER A 561 2.11 59.99 74.54
CA SER A 561 0.86 59.78 75.29
C SER A 561 1.09 60.11 76.75
N GLY A 562 0.39 61.14 77.24
CA GLY A 562 0.36 61.48 78.67
C GLY A 562 -0.53 60.59 79.53
N LEU A 563 -1.25 59.65 78.92
CA LEU A 563 -2.17 58.73 79.59
C LEU A 563 -1.72 57.29 79.33
N GLY A 564 -1.74 56.49 80.39
CA GLY A 564 -1.54 55.05 80.36
C GLY A 564 -2.75 54.33 80.95
N ILE A 565 -2.88 53.04 80.64
CA ILE A 565 -3.81 52.16 81.34
C ILE A 565 -3.00 51.36 82.36
N ALA A 566 -3.37 51.44 83.63
CA ALA A 566 -2.80 50.65 84.69
C ALA A 566 -3.82 49.60 85.15
N SER A 567 -3.33 48.40 85.48
CA SER A 567 -4.14 47.35 86.07
C SER A 567 -3.65 47.03 87.48
N ALA A 568 -4.57 46.98 88.45
CA ALA A 568 -4.27 46.67 89.84
C ALA A 568 -5.16 45.51 90.31
N LEU A 569 -4.57 44.55 91.03
CA LEU A 569 -5.36 43.51 91.69
C LEU A 569 -5.96 44.07 92.97
N VAL A 570 -7.29 44.06 93.09
CA VAL A 570 -8.04 44.52 94.25
C VAL A 570 -8.79 43.36 94.90
N SER A 571 -8.95 43.39 96.22
CA SER A 571 -9.77 42.41 96.92
C SER A 571 -11.23 42.86 96.94
N LEU A 572 -12.14 41.97 96.57
CA LEU A 572 -13.58 42.17 96.70
C LEU A 572 -13.99 41.63 98.08
N GLY A 573 -14.18 42.52 99.05
CA GLY A 573 -14.49 42.15 100.44
C GLY A 573 -15.79 41.34 100.58
N THR A 574 -15.80 40.38 101.50
CA THR A 574 -16.93 39.48 101.84
C THR A 574 -18.15 40.22 102.39
N LEU A 575 -19.28 40.15 101.66
CA LEU A 575 -20.61 40.66 102.08
C LEU A 575 -21.14 39.96 103.35
N CYS A 576 -21.65 40.75 104.29
CA CYS A 576 -22.34 40.33 105.51
C CYS A 576 -23.63 39.52 105.24
N LYS A 577 -23.85 38.49 106.06
CA LYS A 577 -25.05 37.63 106.14
C LYS A 577 -26.35 38.39 106.39
N GLY A 578 -27.42 38.02 105.69
CA GLY A 578 -28.81 38.34 106.02
C GLY A 578 -29.83 37.49 105.24
N ASN A 579 -30.40 36.49 105.93
CA ASN A 579 -31.59 35.68 105.67
C ASN A 579 -31.90 35.05 104.29
N THR A 580 -31.67 33.73 104.24
CA THR A 580 -32.56 32.64 103.80
C THR A 580 -33.65 32.92 102.78
N ASP A 581 -33.54 32.29 101.60
CA ASP A 581 -34.44 31.18 101.25
C ASP A 581 -33.77 30.19 100.29
N VAL A 582 -34.07 28.92 100.54
CA VAL A 582 -33.58 27.71 99.87
C VAL A 582 -34.33 27.54 98.55
N ILE A 583 -33.67 27.11 97.46
CA ILE A 583 -34.09 25.98 96.59
C ILE A 583 -33.11 25.78 95.40
N LYS A 584 -32.80 24.49 95.24
CA LYS A 584 -32.07 23.66 94.26
C LYS A 584 -31.86 24.13 92.82
N GLU A 585 -30.73 23.64 92.31
CA GLU A 585 -30.30 23.48 90.92
C GLU A 585 -31.39 23.03 89.95
N THR A 586 -31.42 23.66 88.76
CA THR A 586 -31.41 22.93 87.48
C THR A 586 -31.05 23.86 86.32
N SER A 587 -30.45 23.24 85.31
CA SER A 587 -29.97 23.70 84.01
C SER A 587 -30.93 24.60 83.20
N LYS A 588 -30.40 25.72 82.66
CA LYS A 588 -30.27 26.02 81.22
C LYS A 588 -29.89 27.49 80.96
N LEU A 589 -29.21 27.65 79.83
CA LEU A 589 -28.76 28.84 79.12
C LEU A 589 -29.91 29.86 78.88
N ASP A 590 -29.72 31.14 79.20
CA ASP A 590 -29.93 32.28 78.27
C ASP A 590 -29.69 33.68 78.89
N SER A 591 -29.00 34.52 78.09
CA SER A 591 -29.06 36.00 77.98
C SER A 591 -28.97 36.89 79.24
N TRP A 592 -27.83 37.55 79.45
CA TRP A 592 -27.75 38.76 80.29
C TRP A 592 -28.05 40.05 79.49
N LYS A 593 -29.23 40.62 79.75
CA LYS A 593 -29.52 42.05 79.59
C LYS A 593 -29.10 42.77 80.87
N THR A 594 -28.40 43.88 80.73
CA THR A 594 -28.01 44.78 81.81
C THR A 594 -29.18 45.67 82.23
N SER A 595 -29.71 45.45 83.43
CA SER A 595 -30.55 46.41 84.14
C SER A 595 -29.69 47.14 85.15
N SER A 596 -29.52 48.44 84.95
CA SER A 596 -28.89 49.38 85.88
C SER A 596 -29.76 49.54 87.13
N ASN A 597 -29.29 49.03 88.27
CA ASN A 597 -29.44 49.65 89.60
C ASN A 597 -28.98 48.68 90.68
N SER A 598 -27.78 48.90 91.22
CA SER A 598 -27.58 48.97 92.66
C SER A 598 -26.13 49.35 92.95
N SER A 599 -26.01 50.49 93.62
CA SER A 599 -24.86 50.93 94.39
C SER A 599 -24.15 49.80 95.14
N THR A 600 -22.89 49.56 94.81
CA THR A 600 -21.95 48.90 95.71
C THR A 600 -21.12 49.99 96.39
N CYS A 601 -21.28 50.11 97.70
CA CYS A 601 -20.41 50.89 98.57
C CYS A 601 -19.00 50.27 98.54
N ILE A 602 -17.99 51.12 98.33
CA ILE A 602 -16.57 50.84 98.60
C ILE A 602 -16.32 51.10 100.08
#